data_AF-A0AAJ1F6S9-F1
#
_entry.id   AF-A0AAJ1F6S9-F1
#
_cell.length_a   1.000
_cell.length_b   1.000
_cell.length_c   1.000
_cell.angle_alpha   90.00
_cell.angle_beta   90.00
_cell.angle_gamma   90.00
#
_symmetry.space_group_name_H-M   'P 1'
#
loop_
_entity.id
_entity.type
_entity.pdbx_description
1 polymer ?
#
loop_
_entity_poly.entity_id
_entity_poly.type
_entity_poly.pdbx_seq_one_letter_code
_entity_poly.pdbx_strand_id
1 'polypeptide(L)'
;MLIAVLTILSLVAPASAESKIDILTILDQFMISKAVASKCTPPDKEKRAKFLLNMETVRLHATQRLKKMYPKATDEMIAKGAMQRQAELNKGVSEIVAKEGCDGPQIKEALKRFDIQADMNLFALTKDK
;
A
#
# COMPACT_ATOMS: atom_id res chain seq x y z
N MET A 1 49.58 40.66 -17.58
CA MET A 1 49.01 40.16 -16.30
C MET A 1 47.95 39.13 -16.65
N LEU A 2 48.20 37.84 -16.38
CA LEU A 2 47.21 36.77 -16.55
C LEU A 2 46.19 36.84 -15.41
N ILE A 3 44.89 36.86 -15.74
CA ILE A 3 43.82 36.62 -14.77
C ILE A 3 43.42 35.15 -14.92
N ALA A 4 43.83 34.32 -13.96
CA ALA A 4 43.38 32.94 -13.85
C ALA A 4 41.97 32.93 -13.21
N VAL A 5 40.95 32.58 -13.99
CA VAL A 5 39.58 32.39 -13.51
C VAL A 5 39.46 30.96 -13.01
N LEU A 6 39.47 30.78 -11.68
CA LEU A 6 39.26 29.51 -11.02
C LEU A 6 37.74 29.23 -10.94
N THR A 7 37.19 28.55 -11.94
CA THR A 7 35.81 28.06 -11.94
C THR A 7 35.66 26.91 -10.95
N ILE A 8 35.04 27.19 -9.80
CA ILE A 8 34.62 26.18 -8.82
C ILE A 8 33.40 25.46 -9.40
N LEU A 9 33.60 24.24 -9.88
CA LEU A 9 32.53 23.34 -10.31
C LEU A 9 31.85 22.78 -9.05
N SER A 10 30.81 23.45 -8.55
CA SER A 10 29.98 22.91 -7.49
C SER A 10 29.17 21.73 -8.05
N LEU A 11 29.65 20.51 -7.80
CA LEU A 11 28.87 19.28 -7.97
C LEU A 11 27.68 19.31 -7.01
N VAL A 12 26.54 19.83 -7.46
CA VAL A 12 25.25 19.52 -6.85
C VAL A 12 24.91 18.08 -7.19
N ALA A 13 25.24 17.17 -6.26
CA ALA A 13 24.71 15.81 -6.32
C ALA A 13 23.17 15.91 -6.28
N PRO A 14 22.43 15.18 -7.14
CA PRO A 14 20.99 15.12 -7.02
C PRO A 14 20.67 14.41 -5.70
N ALA A 15 20.08 15.15 -4.76
CA ALA A 15 19.48 14.57 -3.58
C ALA A 15 18.28 13.73 -4.06
N SER A 16 18.50 12.43 -4.24
CA SER A 16 17.41 11.48 -4.46
C SER A 16 16.63 11.40 -3.15
N ALA A 17 15.57 12.21 -3.02
CA ALA A 17 14.66 12.11 -1.91
C ALA A 17 13.97 10.74 -1.99
N GLU A 18 14.35 9.81 -1.11
CA GLU A 18 13.58 8.60 -0.87
C GLU A 18 12.14 9.00 -0.52
N SER A 19 11.22 8.85 -1.46
CA SER A 19 9.80 9.07 -1.18
C SER A 19 9.37 8.02 -0.16
N LYS A 20 9.27 8.40 1.12
CA LYS A 20 8.70 7.53 2.15
C LYS A 20 7.30 7.11 1.69
N ILE A 21 7.12 5.81 1.46
CA ILE A 21 5.82 5.25 1.08
C ILE A 21 4.82 5.56 2.20
N ASP A 22 3.72 6.21 1.86
CA ASP A 22 2.69 6.60 2.83
C ASP A 22 1.79 5.41 3.21
N ILE A 23 1.41 5.33 4.49
CA ILE A 23 0.63 4.21 5.04
C ILE A 23 -0.75 4.06 4.37
N LEU A 24 -1.35 5.14 3.85
CA LEU A 24 -2.61 5.06 3.11
C LEU A 24 -2.41 4.36 1.76
N THR A 25 -1.26 4.59 1.11
CA THR A 25 -0.88 3.87 -0.11
C THR A 25 -0.65 2.39 0.18
N ILE A 26 -0.01 2.06 1.30
CA ILE A 26 0.17 0.66 1.72
C ILE A 26 -1.20 0.00 1.95
N LEU A 27 -2.12 0.68 2.63
CA LEU A 27 -3.48 0.17 2.85
C LEU A 27 -4.22 -0.08 1.53
N ASP A 28 -4.15 0.85 0.58
CA ASP A 28 -4.74 0.66 -0.75
C ASP A 28 -4.18 -0.59 -1.45
N GLN A 29 -2.87 -0.83 -1.35
CA GLN A 29 -2.26 -2.03 -1.93
C GLN A 29 -2.75 -3.34 -1.29
N PHE A 30 -2.98 -3.36 0.03
CA PHE A 30 -3.67 -4.49 0.69
C PHE A 30 -5.13 -4.63 0.23
N MET A 31 -5.85 -3.53 0.06
CA MET A 31 -7.24 -3.57 -0.42
C MET A 31 -7.34 -4.13 -1.84
N ILE A 32 -6.42 -3.73 -2.73
CA ILE A 32 -6.34 -4.18 -4.12
C ILE A 32 -5.98 -5.66 -4.18
N SER A 33 -4.90 -6.09 -3.53
CA SER A 33 -4.43 -7.48 -3.58
C SER A 33 -5.46 -8.44 -2.98
N LYS A 34 -6.15 -8.04 -1.91
CA LYS A 34 -7.29 -8.78 -1.34
C LYS A 34 -8.43 -8.94 -2.35
N ALA A 35 -8.81 -7.85 -3.03
CA ALA A 35 -9.89 -7.87 -4.02
C ALA A 35 -9.53 -8.79 -5.19
N VAL A 36 -8.30 -8.72 -5.68
CA VAL A 36 -7.79 -9.59 -6.74
C VAL A 36 -7.80 -11.06 -6.30
N ALA A 37 -7.22 -11.39 -5.14
CA ALA A 37 -7.21 -12.75 -4.62
C ALA A 37 -8.63 -13.29 -4.33
N SER A 38 -9.61 -12.43 -4.01
CA SER A 38 -10.99 -12.87 -3.85
C SER A 38 -11.65 -13.33 -5.15
N LYS A 39 -11.19 -12.82 -6.31
CA LYS A 39 -11.76 -13.10 -7.63
C LYS A 39 -10.98 -14.15 -8.41
N CYS A 40 -9.66 -14.16 -8.25
CA CYS A 40 -8.76 -14.88 -9.15
C CYS A 40 -8.04 -16.08 -8.53
N THR A 41 -8.21 -16.35 -7.23
CA THR A 41 -7.60 -17.52 -6.59
C THR A 41 -8.61 -18.38 -5.85
N PRO A 42 -8.39 -19.71 -5.81
CA PRO A 42 -9.13 -20.58 -4.92
C PRO A 42 -9.05 -20.14 -3.45
N PRO A 43 -10.02 -20.52 -2.61
CA PRO A 43 -9.96 -20.24 -1.19
C PRO A 43 -8.80 -20.97 -0.48
N ASP A 44 -7.76 -20.24 -0.08
CA ASP A 44 -6.74 -20.66 0.89
C ASP A 44 -7.03 -19.98 2.24
N LYS A 45 -7.57 -20.74 3.21
CA LYS A 45 -8.01 -20.20 4.49
C LYS A 45 -6.85 -19.73 5.37
N GLU A 46 -5.74 -20.46 5.39
CA GLU A 46 -4.59 -20.14 6.25
C GLU A 46 -3.90 -18.87 5.75
N LYS A 47 -3.62 -18.80 4.45
CA LYS A 47 -2.97 -17.63 3.86
C LYS A 47 -3.84 -16.38 3.98
N ARG A 48 -5.15 -16.51 3.75
CA ARG A 48 -6.11 -15.40 3.95
C ARG A 48 -6.13 -14.92 5.40
N ALA A 49 -6.04 -15.82 6.38
CA ALA A 49 -5.99 -15.43 7.79
C ALA A 49 -4.72 -14.61 8.11
N LYS A 50 -3.54 -15.07 7.67
CA LYS A 50 -2.27 -14.33 7.85
C LYS A 50 -2.32 -12.96 7.18
N PHE A 51 -2.82 -12.91 5.94
CA PHE A 51 -3.01 -11.67 5.20
C PHE A 51 -3.91 -10.66 5.94
N LEU A 52 -5.08 -11.10 6.39
CA LEU A 52 -6.04 -10.22 7.07
C LEU A 52 -5.48 -9.68 8.38
N LEU A 53 -4.72 -10.51 9.09
CA LEU A 53 -4.05 -10.12 10.31
C LEU A 53 -3.02 -8.99 10.03
N ASN A 54 -2.17 -9.13 9.00
CA ASN A 54 -1.25 -8.06 8.57
C ASN A 54 -1.98 -6.80 8.08
N MET A 55 -3.08 -6.98 7.33
CA MET A 55 -3.91 -5.87 6.87
C MET A 55 -4.48 -5.05 8.03
N GLU A 56 -4.85 -5.68 9.14
CA GLU A 56 -5.40 -5.00 10.31
C GLU A 56 -4.37 -4.08 10.97
N THR A 57 -3.12 -4.52 11.08
CA THR A 57 -2.01 -3.69 11.55
C THR A 57 -1.83 -2.44 10.69
N VAL A 58 -1.85 -2.60 9.36
CA VAL A 58 -1.77 -1.48 8.42
C VAL A 58 -2.97 -0.55 8.55
N ARG A 59 -4.19 -1.10 8.70
CA ARG A 59 -5.42 -0.34 8.88
C ARG A 59 -5.40 0.51 10.15
N LEU A 60 -4.86 -0.02 11.25
CA LEU A 60 -4.69 0.71 12.50
C LEU A 60 -3.80 1.94 12.30
N HIS A 61 -2.63 1.77 11.69
CA HIS A 61 -1.72 2.89 11.42
C HIS A 61 -2.30 3.89 10.41
N ALA A 62 -3.01 3.43 9.38
CA ALA A 62 -3.71 4.28 8.43
C ALA A 62 -4.80 5.12 9.13
N THR A 63 -5.56 4.52 10.05
CA THR A 63 -6.57 5.21 10.85
C THR A 63 -5.93 6.30 11.71
N GLN A 64 -4.82 5.99 12.38
CA GLN A 64 -4.06 6.99 13.16
C GLN A 64 -3.55 8.14 12.28
N ARG A 65 -3.07 7.84 11.07
CA ARG A 65 -2.64 8.84 10.10
C ARG A 65 -3.80 9.75 9.68
N LEU A 66 -4.97 9.19 9.39
CA LEU A 66 -6.17 9.95 9.03
C LEU A 66 -6.66 10.85 10.17
N LYS A 67 -6.67 10.35 11.42
CA LYS A 67 -6.99 11.18 12.60
C LYS A 67 -6.04 12.38 12.76
N LYS A 68 -4.75 12.20 12.46
CA LYS A 68 -3.78 13.31 12.46
C LYS A 68 -4.01 14.32 11.34
N MET A 69 -4.40 13.86 10.15
CA MET A 69 -4.72 14.74 9.01
C MET A 69 -6.04 15.50 9.21
N TYR A 70 -7.01 14.84 9.84
CA TYR A 70 -8.37 15.34 10.00
C TYR A 70 -8.79 15.24 11.47
N PRO A 71 -8.32 16.16 12.34
CA PRO A 71 -8.56 16.08 13.79
C PRO A 71 -10.04 16.14 14.21
N LYS A 72 -10.92 16.60 13.30
CA LYS A 72 -12.37 16.68 13.51
C LYS A 72 -13.14 15.46 12.98
N ALA A 73 -12.48 14.53 12.29
CA ALA A 73 -13.12 13.34 11.77
C ALA A 73 -13.44 12.36 12.90
N THR A 74 -14.67 11.86 12.93
CA THR A 74 -15.06 10.79 13.85
C THR A 74 -14.59 9.43 13.33
N ASP A 75 -14.58 8.43 14.20
CA ASP A 75 -14.25 7.05 13.81
C ASP A 75 -15.24 6.51 12.77
N GLU A 76 -16.51 6.89 12.87
CA GLU A 76 -17.54 6.55 11.88
C GLU A 76 -17.25 7.18 10.52
N MET A 77 -16.83 8.46 10.47
CA MET A 77 -16.47 9.12 9.21
C MET A 77 -15.27 8.42 8.54
N ILE A 78 -14.26 8.06 9.33
CA ILE A 78 -13.08 7.35 8.82
C ILE A 78 -13.47 5.96 8.31
N ALA A 79 -14.28 5.22 9.06
CA ALA A 79 -14.77 3.90 8.65
C ALA A 79 -15.60 3.98 7.36
N LYS A 80 -16.52 4.94 7.26
CA LYS A 80 -17.32 5.19 6.05
C LYS A 80 -16.43 5.52 4.85
N GLY A 81 -15.43 6.37 5.03
CA GLY A 81 -14.45 6.69 3.98
C GLY A 81 -13.66 5.46 3.53
N ALA A 82 -13.23 4.61 4.47
CA ALA A 82 -12.53 3.37 4.14
C ALA A 82 -13.41 2.38 3.36
N MET A 83 -14.71 2.29 3.69
CA MET A 83 -15.67 1.49 2.94
C MET A 83 -15.87 2.00 1.51
N GLN A 84 -16.03 3.32 1.35
CA GLN A 84 -16.15 3.95 0.03
C GLN A 84 -14.89 3.71 -0.81
N ARG A 85 -13.71 3.90 -0.22
CA ARG A 85 -12.43 3.63 -0.89
C ARG A 85 -12.31 2.17 -1.33
N GLN A 86 -12.65 1.22 -0.46
CA GLN A 86 -12.63 -0.20 -0.81
C GLN A 86 -13.60 -0.51 -1.97
N ALA A 87 -14.77 0.12 -2.02
CA ALA A 87 -15.74 -0.07 -3.10
C ALA A 87 -15.20 0.44 -4.44
N GLU A 88 -14.55 1.62 -4.47
CA GLU A 88 -13.87 2.15 -5.65
C GLU A 88 -12.78 1.20 -6.16
N LEU A 89 -11.91 0.73 -5.26
CA LEU A 89 -10.85 -0.21 -5.60
C LEU A 89 -11.40 -1.54 -6.13
N ASN A 90 -12.48 -2.05 -5.52
CA ASN A 90 -13.16 -3.26 -5.98
C ASN A 90 -13.72 -3.11 -7.39
N LYS A 91 -14.26 -1.93 -7.72
CA LYS A 91 -14.74 -1.61 -9.06
C LYS A 91 -13.57 -1.63 -10.06
N GLY A 92 -12.48 -0.90 -9.77
CA GLY A 92 -11.31 -0.87 -10.64
C GLY A 92 -10.68 -2.24 -10.86
N VAL A 93 -10.57 -3.06 -9.81
CA VAL A 93 -10.13 -4.46 -9.93
C VAL A 93 -11.07 -5.26 -10.82
N SER A 94 -12.39 -5.09 -10.68
CA SER A 94 -13.36 -5.82 -11.50
C SER A 94 -13.24 -5.45 -12.99
N GLU A 95 -13.01 -4.17 -13.29
CA GLU A 95 -12.81 -3.68 -14.65
C GLU A 95 -11.53 -4.27 -15.28
N ILE A 96 -10.43 -4.29 -14.54
CA ILE A 96 -9.16 -4.88 -15.01
C ILE A 96 -9.31 -6.39 -15.24
N VAL A 97 -9.92 -7.12 -14.30
CA VAL A 97 -10.15 -8.57 -14.45
C VAL A 97 -11.08 -8.85 -15.64
N ALA A 98 -12.11 -8.03 -15.87
CA ALA A 98 -12.99 -8.19 -17.03
C ALA A 98 -12.24 -7.95 -18.36
N LYS A 99 -11.27 -7.04 -18.38
CA LYS A 99 -10.49 -6.70 -19.57
C LYS A 99 -9.36 -7.68 -19.86
N GLU A 100 -8.62 -8.10 -18.84
CA GLU A 100 -7.34 -8.82 -18.98
C GLU A 100 -7.43 -10.28 -18.50
N GLY A 101 -8.52 -10.66 -17.85
CA GLY A 101 -8.65 -11.94 -17.17
C GLY A 101 -7.74 -12.05 -15.94
N CYS A 102 -7.81 -13.18 -15.25
CA CYS A 102 -6.98 -13.44 -14.08
C CYS A 102 -5.49 -13.70 -14.41
N ASP A 103 -5.16 -13.87 -15.69
CA ASP A 103 -3.79 -14.09 -16.16
C ASP A 103 -3.06 -12.82 -16.58
N GLY A 104 -3.75 -11.67 -16.55
CA GLY A 104 -3.18 -10.37 -16.88
C GLY A 104 -1.95 -10.04 -16.02
N PRO A 105 -0.95 -9.33 -16.58
CA PRO A 105 0.30 -9.04 -15.87
C PRO A 105 0.07 -8.24 -14.58
N GLN A 106 -0.88 -7.31 -14.58
CA GLN A 106 -1.22 -6.51 -13.39
C GLN A 106 -1.88 -7.37 -12.31
N ILE A 107 -2.70 -8.34 -12.72
CA ILE A 107 -3.36 -9.27 -11.81
C ILE A 107 -2.34 -10.20 -11.16
N LYS A 108 -1.42 -10.77 -11.95
CA LYS A 108 -0.33 -11.61 -11.43
C LYS A 108 0.54 -10.88 -10.42
N GLU A 109 0.86 -9.62 -10.68
CA GLU A 109 1.61 -8.79 -9.75
C GLU A 109 0.82 -8.51 -8.46
N ALA A 110 -0.48 -8.24 -8.55
CA ALA A 110 -1.33 -8.09 -7.36
C ALA A 110 -1.48 -9.38 -6.55
N LEU A 111 -1.49 -10.55 -7.20
CA LEU A 111 -1.48 -11.86 -6.54
C LEU A 111 -0.15 -12.14 -5.83
N LYS A 112 0.98 -11.85 -6.48
CA LYS A 112 2.30 -11.92 -5.85
C LYS A 112 2.37 -11.01 -4.62
N ARG A 113 1.79 -9.81 -4.71
CA ARG A 113 1.70 -8.88 -3.58
C ARG A 113 0.86 -9.45 -2.44
N PHE A 114 -0.26 -10.11 -2.74
CA PHE A 114 -1.08 -10.80 -1.74
C PHE A 114 -0.26 -11.85 -0.99
N ASP A 115 0.52 -12.67 -1.68
CA ASP A 115 1.39 -13.68 -1.07
C ASP A 115 2.43 -13.03 -0.14
N ILE A 116 3.16 -12.02 -0.65
CA ILE A 116 4.16 -11.30 0.15
C ILE A 116 3.52 -10.67 1.40
N GLN A 117 2.36 -10.04 1.25
CA GLN A 117 1.62 -9.41 2.34
C GLN A 117 1.09 -10.42 3.37
N ALA A 118 0.81 -11.66 2.96
CA ALA A 118 0.46 -12.74 3.89
C ALA A 118 1.68 -13.22 4.69
N ASP A 119 2.86 -13.25 4.07
CA ASP A 119 4.09 -13.74 4.69
C ASP A 119 4.86 -12.68 5.49
N MET A 120 4.40 -11.42 5.49
CA MET A 120 4.97 -10.37 6.35
C MET A 120 4.86 -10.75 7.83
N ASN A 121 5.90 -10.44 8.60
CA ASN A 121 5.90 -10.59 10.05
C ASN A 121 5.75 -9.23 10.75
N LEU A 122 4.57 -8.61 10.63
CA LEU A 122 4.32 -7.30 11.25
C LEU A 122 4.11 -7.39 12.77
N PHE A 123 3.87 -8.59 13.31
CA PHE A 123 3.61 -8.84 14.74
C PHE A 123 4.87 -9.10 15.56
N ALA A 124 5.97 -9.55 14.95
CA ALA A 124 7.25 -9.67 15.68
C ALA A 124 7.83 -8.30 16.05
N LEU A 125 7.58 -7.27 15.24
CA LEU A 125 8.08 -5.91 15.48
C LEU A 125 7.45 -5.22 16.69
N THR A 126 6.39 -5.78 17.29
CA THR A 126 5.75 -5.27 18.51
C THR A 126 6.15 -6.03 19.77
N LYS A 127 6.95 -7.09 19.68
CA LYS A 127 7.45 -7.84 20.86
C LYS A 127 8.73 -7.26 21.45
N ASP A 128 9.45 -6.45 20.68
CA ASP A 128 10.75 -5.87 21.08
C ASP A 128 10.65 -4.39 21.48
N LYS A 129 9.47 -3.92 21.91
CA LYS A 129 9.26 -2.55 22.41
C LYS A 129 8.53 -2.52 23.74
#